data_AF-A0A378JGP5-F1
#
_entry.id   AF-A0A378JGP5-F1
#
_cell.length_a   1.000
_cell.length_b   1.000
_cell.length_c   1.000
_cell.angle_alpha   90.00
_cell.angle_beta   90.00
_cell.angle_gamma   90.00
#
_symmetry.space_group_name_H-M   'P 1'
#
loop_
_entity.id
_entity.type
_entity.pdbx_description
1 polymer ?
#
loop_
_entity_poly.entity_id
_entity_poly.type
_entity_poly.pdbx_seq_one_letter_code
_entity_poly.pdbx_strand_id
1 'polypeptide(L)'
;METKTGILNSNGFQYHFVRHIYYNKQSKKIFSEEIIEDNTEDWLINKIQEKNNTGSWQIYFNEGCTFDLQKELISELDSSS
;
A
#
# COMPACT_ATOMS: atom_id res chain seq x y z
N MET A 1 -15.59 -15.16 -6.23
CA MET A 1 -14.78 -14.01 -6.67
C MET A 1 -14.01 -13.55 -5.45
N GLU A 2 -12.69 -13.49 -5.55
CA GLU A 2 -11.89 -12.85 -4.51
C GLU A 2 -12.13 -11.34 -4.59
N THR A 3 -12.14 -10.62 -3.48
CA THR A 3 -12.24 -9.16 -3.50
C THR A 3 -10.83 -8.57 -3.42
N LYS A 4 -10.62 -7.34 -3.90
CA LYS A 4 -9.32 -6.64 -3.79
C LYS A 4 -8.80 -6.60 -2.34
N THR A 5 -9.70 -6.38 -1.37
CA THR A 5 -9.40 -6.48 0.06
C THR A 5 -8.97 -7.88 0.47
N GLY A 6 -9.61 -8.93 -0.07
CA GLY A 6 -9.22 -10.33 0.14
C GLY A 6 -7.80 -10.63 -0.37
N ILE A 7 -7.46 -10.16 -1.57
CA ILE A 7 -6.12 -10.27 -2.16
C ILE A 7 -5.08 -9.62 -1.22
N LEU A 8 -5.35 -8.39 -0.77
CA LEU A 8 -4.45 -7.63 0.10
C LEU A 8 -4.22 -8.33 1.45
N ASN A 9 -5.30 -8.74 2.11
CA ASN A 9 -5.22 -9.44 3.40
C ASN A 9 -4.47 -10.77 3.28
N SER A 10 -4.74 -11.57 2.24
CA SER A 10 -4.03 -12.83 1.98
C SER A 10 -2.54 -12.64 1.71
N ASN A 11 -2.12 -11.44 1.27
CA ASN A 11 -0.73 -11.07 1.05
C ASN A 11 -0.13 -10.26 2.21
N GLY A 12 -0.76 -10.27 3.39
CA GLY A 12 -0.23 -9.67 4.61
C GLY A 12 -0.27 -8.15 4.65
N PHE A 13 -1.10 -7.52 3.81
CA PHE A 13 -1.40 -6.10 3.95
C PHE A 13 -2.38 -5.87 5.10
N GLN A 14 -2.18 -4.77 5.81
CA GLN A 14 -3.03 -4.29 6.88
C GLN A 14 -3.70 -2.99 6.43
N TYR A 15 -4.97 -2.82 6.79
CA TYR A 15 -5.70 -1.59 6.51
C TYR A 15 -5.46 -0.56 7.62
N HIS A 16 -5.10 0.66 7.24
CA HIS A 16 -4.94 1.80 8.12
C HIS A 16 -6.13 2.74 7.98
N PHE A 17 -7.10 2.60 8.89
CA PHE A 17 -8.38 3.32 8.83
C PHE A 17 -8.24 4.84 8.77
N VAL A 18 -7.29 5.44 9.51
CA VAL A 18 -7.13 6.90 9.57
C VAL A 18 -6.68 7.48 8.24
N ARG A 19 -5.89 6.72 7.48
CA ARG A 19 -5.27 7.18 6.23
C ARG A 19 -5.92 6.57 4.99
N HIS A 20 -6.90 5.67 5.18
CA HIS A 20 -7.57 4.94 4.11
C HIS A 20 -6.57 4.28 3.14
N ILE A 21 -5.59 3.56 3.71
CA ILE A 21 -4.55 2.87 2.94
C ILE A 21 -4.39 1.42 3.39
N TYR A 22 -3.83 0.60 2.51
CA TYR A 22 -3.32 -0.72 2.81
C TYR A 22 -1.80 -0.69 2.81
N TYR A 23 -1.17 -1.20 3.86
CA TYR A 23 0.29 -1.24 3.97
C TYR A 23 0.79 -2.62 4.37
N ASN A 24 2.01 -2.96 3.94
CA ASN A 24 2.71 -4.17 4.37
C ASN A 24 4.16 -3.81 4.71
N LYS A 25 4.52 -3.97 5.99
CA LYS A 25 5.86 -3.64 6.51
C LYS A 25 6.95 -4.58 5.99
N GLN A 26 6.63 -5.84 5.68
CA GLN A 26 7.60 -6.82 5.16
C GLN A 26 7.98 -6.50 3.72
N SER A 27 7.00 -6.21 2.86
CA SER A 27 7.26 -5.80 1.48
C SER A 27 7.60 -4.32 1.33
N LYS A 28 7.40 -3.53 2.40
CA LYS A 28 7.50 -2.06 2.44
C LYS A 28 6.69 -1.42 1.31
N LYS A 29 5.40 -1.77 1.24
CA LYS A 29 4.47 -1.25 0.23
C LYS A 29 3.26 -0.60 0.86
N ILE A 30 2.79 0.46 0.24
CA ILE A 30 1.58 1.20 0.63
C ILE A 30 0.73 1.44 -0.60
N PHE A 31 -0.55 1.11 -0.51
CA PHE A 31 -1.57 1.37 -1.53
C PHE A 31 -2.69 2.19 -0.91
N SER A 32 -3.02 3.33 -1.50
CA SER A 32 -4.25 4.05 -1.17
C SER A 32 -5.50 3.24 -1.57
N GLU A 33 -6.60 3.43 -0.85
CA GLU A 33 -7.89 2.84 -1.22
C GLU A 33 -8.29 3.26 -2.64
N GLU A 34 -8.11 4.53 -2.99
CA GLU A 34 -8.41 5.08 -4.31
C GLU A 34 -7.65 4.35 -5.44
N ILE A 35 -6.34 4.10 -5.29
CA ILE A 35 -5.58 3.43 -6.35
C ILE A 35 -5.99 1.96 -6.50
N ILE A 36 -6.41 1.32 -5.40
CA ILE A 36 -6.93 -0.04 -5.42
C ILE A 36 -8.25 -0.06 -6.16
N GLU A 37 -9.15 0.91 -5.91
CA GLU A 37 -10.44 1.00 -6.57
C GLU A 37 -10.32 1.30 -8.06
N ASP A 38 -9.43 2.21 -8.44
CA ASP A 38 -9.23 2.66 -9.83
C ASP A 38 -8.58 1.60 -10.74
N ASN A 39 -7.78 0.69 -10.16
CA ASN A 39 -7.05 -0.33 -10.92
C ASN A 39 -7.70 -1.71 -10.88
N THR A 40 -7.32 -2.60 -11.80
CA THR A 40 -7.82 -3.98 -11.82
C THR A 40 -7.17 -4.86 -10.74
N GLU A 41 -7.80 -5.99 -10.44
CA GLU A 41 -7.23 -7.00 -9.54
C GLU A 41 -5.89 -7.54 -10.06
N ASP A 42 -5.76 -7.72 -11.38
CA ASP A 42 -4.51 -8.16 -12.01
C ASP A 42 -3.38 -7.17 -11.79
N TRP A 43 -3.65 -5.87 -11.95
CA TRP A 43 -2.68 -4.81 -11.66
C TRP A 43 -2.24 -4.85 -10.19
N LEU A 44 -3.20 -5.02 -9.27
CA LEU A 44 -2.93 -5.11 -7.84
C LEU A 44 -2.04 -6.32 -7.51
N ILE A 45 -2.36 -7.50 -8.05
CA ILE A 45 -1.56 -8.71 -7.87
C ILE A 45 -0.15 -8.51 -8.42
N ASN A 46 -0.02 -7.95 -9.62
CA ASN A 46 1.28 -7.64 -10.22
C ASN A 46 2.10 -6.72 -9.31
N LYS A 47 1.48 -5.65 -8.78
CA LYS A 47 2.13 -4.72 -7.86
C LYS A 47 2.42 -5.31 -6.50
N ILE A 48 1.65 -6.26 -6.00
CA ILE A 48 1.98 -6.98 -4.77
C ILE A 48 3.21 -7.86 -4.97
N GLN A 49 3.25 -8.62 -6.08
CA GLN A 49 4.31 -9.57 -6.40
C GLN A 49 5.64 -8.93 -6.84
N GLU A 50 5.60 -7.69 -7.34
CA GLU A 50 6.80 -6.93 -7.71
C GLU A 50 7.82 -6.92 -6.56
N LYS A 51 9.08 -7.27 -6.79
CA LYS A 51 10.08 -7.21 -5.70
C LYS A 51 10.49 -5.76 -5.44
N ASN A 52 10.35 -5.34 -4.18
CA ASN A 52 10.90 -4.07 -3.74
C ASN A 52 12.41 -4.20 -3.48
N ASN A 53 13.23 -3.79 -4.45
CA ASN A 53 14.70 -3.86 -4.36
C ASN A 53 15.34 -2.56 -3.85
N THR A 54 14.53 -1.53 -3.56
CA THR A 54 15.04 -0.19 -3.21
C THR A 54 15.36 -0.04 -1.72
N GLY A 55 14.94 -0.99 -0.88
CA GLY A 55 15.05 -0.91 0.58
C GLY A 55 14.15 0.14 1.24
N SER A 56 13.51 1.00 0.44
CA SER A 56 12.62 2.08 0.85
C SER A 56 11.15 1.70 0.63
N TRP A 57 10.23 2.44 1.22
CA TRP A 57 8.79 2.22 1.01
C TRP A 57 8.38 2.57 -0.43
N GLN A 58 7.66 1.66 -1.09
CA GLN A 58 6.99 1.95 -2.36
C GLN A 58 5.56 2.40 -2.08
N ILE A 59 5.21 3.58 -2.57
CA ILE A 59 3.94 4.25 -2.27
C ILE A 59 3.15 4.41 -3.56
N TYR A 60 1.94 3.87 -3.56
CA TYR A 60 1.01 3.89 -4.69
C TYR A 60 -0.23 4.69 -4.28
N PHE A 61 -0.29 5.93 -4.74
CA PHE A 61 -1.41 6.85 -4.54
C PHE A 61 -1.87 7.39 -5.89
N ASN A 62 -3.12 7.80 -5.97
CA ASN A 62 -3.57 8.62 -7.09
C ASN A 62 -2.91 10.02 -7.01
N GLU A 63 -3.03 10.82 -8.07
CA GLU A 63 -2.45 12.18 -8.13
C GLU A 63 -2.80 12.99 -6.85
N GLY A 64 -1.78 13.35 -6.05
CA GLY A 64 -2.00 14.14 -4.82
C GLY A 64 -1.09 13.82 -3.62
N CYS A 65 -0.34 12.71 -3.64
CA CYS A 65 0.53 12.36 -2.51
C CYS A 65 1.86 13.13 -2.58
N THR A 66 1.95 14.25 -1.87
CA THR A 66 3.19 15.05 -1.76
C THR A 66 4.28 14.30 -1.02
N PHE A 67 5.55 14.64 -1.31
CA PHE A 67 6.70 13.98 -0.69
C PHE A 67 6.71 14.11 0.85
N ASP A 68 6.25 15.24 1.38
CA ASP A 68 6.13 15.45 2.82
C ASP A 68 5.09 14.53 3.46
N LEU A 69 3.93 14.35 2.81
CA LEU A 69 2.89 13.41 3.26
C LEU A 69 3.41 11.97 3.26
N GLN A 70 4.16 11.59 2.22
CA GLN A 70 4.78 10.26 2.13
C GLN A 70 5.74 10.00 3.29
N LYS A 71 6.59 10.98 3.63
CA LYS A 71 7.52 10.88 4.76
C LYS A 71 6.80 10.77 6.09
N GLU A 72 5.80 11.61 6.32
CA GLU A 72 5.00 11.58 7.54
C GLU A 72 4.33 10.20 7.71
N LEU A 73 3.72 9.71 6.62
CA LEU A 73 3.06 8.40 6.60
C LEU A 73 4.02 7.25 6.87
N ILE A 74 5.20 7.24 6.22
CA ILE A 74 6.22 6.23 6.50
C ILE A 74 6.63 6.27 7.97
N SER A 75 6.86 7.47 8.51
CA SER A 75 7.28 7.65 9.90
C SER A 75 6.21 7.17 10.90
N GLU A 76 4.93 7.43 10.61
CA GLU A 76 3.78 6.97 11.39
C GLU A 76 3.70 5.43 11.40
N LEU A 77 3.82 4.81 10.23
CA LEU A 77 3.73 3.36 10.07
C LEU A 77 4.94 2.63 10.68
N ASP A 78 6.13 3.20 10.60
CA ASP A 78 7.34 2.63 11.20
C ASP A 78 7.32 2.75 12.73
N SER A 79 6.81 3.86 13.27
CA SER A 79 6.73 4.11 14.71
C SER A 79 5.60 3.34 15.42
N SER A 80 4.58 2.89 14.67
CA SER A 80 3.49 2.09 15.20
C SER A 80 3.95 0.63 15.40
N SER A 81 4.71 0.38 16.47
CA SER A 81 5.18 -0.95 16.92
C SER A 81 4.53 -1.36 18.23
#